data_AF-A0A7C4G605-F1
#
_entry.id   AF-A0A7C4G605-F1
#
_cell.length_a   1.000
_cell.length_b   1.000
_cell.length_c   1.000
_cell.angle_alpha   90.00
_cell.angle_beta   90.00
_cell.angle_gamma   90.00
#
_symmetry.space_group_name_H-M   'P 1'
#
loop_
_entity.id
_entity.type
_entity.pdbx_description
1 polymer ?
#
loop_
_entity_poly.entity_id
_entity_poly.type
_entity_poly.pdbx_seq_one_letter_code
_entity_poly.pdbx_strand_id
1 'polypeptide(L)'
;MPSKTELRSKLKGDLIDYDLLINEVINDQSFSALLSLISDRNEYVRLRASYIIASIVRKIPELINVFYPKLLKLLNSENEGIRVAAGFVIEKLKEIINQNIPSEEMNK
;
A
#
# COMPACT_ATOMS: atom_id res chain seq x y z
N MET A 1 2.26 6.56 -16.98
CA MET A 1 2.53 5.62 -15.86
C MET A 1 3.89 5.97 -15.25
N PRO A 2 3.96 6.64 -14.09
CA PRO A 2 5.20 6.90 -13.40
C PRO A 2 5.92 5.59 -13.14
N SER A 3 7.19 5.60 -13.50
CA SER A 3 8.10 4.51 -13.24
C SER A 3 8.29 4.29 -11.73
N LYS A 4 8.71 3.09 -11.35
CA LYS A 4 9.17 2.79 -9.99
C LYS A 4 10.19 3.82 -9.50
N THR A 5 11.11 4.24 -10.37
CA THR A 5 12.18 5.18 -10.03
C THR A 5 11.64 6.58 -9.72
N GLU A 6 10.68 7.08 -10.50
CA GLU A 6 10.05 8.38 -10.24
C GLU A 6 9.26 8.37 -8.94
N LEU A 7 8.42 7.34 -8.73
CA LEU A 7 7.67 7.17 -7.48
C LEU A 7 8.62 7.07 -6.29
N ARG A 8 9.71 6.30 -6.41
CA ARG A 8 10.72 6.18 -5.36
C ARG A 8 11.34 7.52 -5.00
N SER A 9 11.69 8.35 -5.99
CA SER A 9 12.26 9.67 -5.75
C SER A 9 11.29 10.57 -4.99
N LYS A 10 10.00 10.56 -5.38
CA LYS A 10 8.93 11.27 -4.66
C LYS A 10 8.79 10.78 -3.22
N LEU A 11 8.79 9.46 -3.01
CA LEU A 11 8.71 8.85 -1.68
C LEU A 11 9.95 9.05 -0.81
N LYS A 12 11.09 9.47 -1.37
CA LYS A 12 12.29 9.79 -0.61
C LYS A 12 12.31 11.25 -0.12
N GLY A 13 11.59 12.16 -0.78
CA GLY A 13 11.65 13.60 -0.50
C GLY A 13 11.17 14.00 0.90
N ASP A 14 11.66 15.13 1.42
CA ASP A 14 11.37 15.56 2.80
C ASP A 14 9.94 16.11 2.95
N LEU A 15 9.38 16.70 1.89
CA LEU A 15 8.00 17.16 1.84
C LEU A 15 7.22 16.34 0.81
N ILE A 16 6.23 15.59 1.28
CA ILE A 16 5.32 14.81 0.44
C ILE A 16 3.91 15.32 0.64
N ASP A 17 3.31 15.79 -0.45
CA ASP A 17 1.86 15.92 -0.54
C ASP A 17 1.27 14.54 -0.85
N TYR A 18 0.73 13.89 0.18
CA TYR A 18 0.18 12.55 0.04
C TYR A 18 -1.08 12.53 -0.82
N ASP A 19 -1.93 13.55 -0.74
CA ASP A 19 -3.18 13.58 -1.51
C ASP A 19 -2.89 13.72 -3.01
N LEU A 20 -1.97 14.61 -3.38
CA LEU A 20 -1.50 14.73 -4.75
C LEU A 20 -0.92 13.41 -5.26
N LEU A 21 -0.04 12.78 -4.48
CA LEU A 21 0.63 11.55 -4.89
C LEU A 21 -0.33 10.35 -4.97
N ILE A 22 -1.31 10.26 -4.07
CA ILE A 22 -2.37 9.23 -4.13
C ILE A 22 -3.16 9.40 -5.42
N ASN A 23 -3.58 10.63 -5.75
CA ASN A 23 -4.36 10.91 -6.96
C ASN A 23 -3.54 10.62 -8.23
N GLU A 24 -2.24 10.96 -8.25
CA GLU A 24 -1.34 10.63 -9.35
C GLU A 24 -1.25 9.10 -9.57
N VAL A 25 -1.00 8.34 -8.50
CA VAL A 25 -0.91 6.87 -8.61
C VAL A 25 -2.21 6.26 -9.12
N ILE A 26 -3.37 6.76 -8.68
CA ILE A 26 -4.69 6.31 -9.14
C ILE A 26 -4.87 6.63 -10.63
N ASN A 27 -4.65 7.89 -11.03
CA ASN A 27 -4.85 8.35 -12.41
C ASN A 27 -3.96 7.60 -13.39
N ASP A 28 -2.70 7.38 -13.00
CA ASP A 28 -1.74 6.66 -13.83
C ASP A 28 -1.75 5.14 -13.62
N GLN A 29 -2.65 4.61 -12.80
CA GLN A 29 -2.79 3.18 -12.50
C GLN A 29 -1.46 2.50 -12.11
N SER A 30 -0.60 3.21 -11.37
CA SER A 30 0.78 2.77 -11.11
C SER A 30 0.91 1.86 -9.88
N PHE A 31 -0.09 1.03 -9.65
CA PHE A 31 -0.23 0.16 -8.48
C PHE A 31 0.90 -0.87 -8.37
N SER A 32 1.35 -1.44 -9.50
CA SER A 32 2.45 -2.41 -9.51
C SER A 32 3.78 -1.76 -9.12
N ALA A 33 4.04 -0.55 -9.64
CA ALA A 33 5.24 0.21 -9.30
C ALA A 33 5.24 0.59 -7.82
N LEU A 34 4.12 1.12 -7.31
CA LEU A 34 3.94 1.43 -5.89
C LEU A 34 4.14 0.20 -4.99
N LEU A 35 3.53 -0.93 -5.32
CA LEU A 35 3.67 -2.16 -4.53
C LEU A 35 5.12 -2.66 -4.48
N SER A 36 5.87 -2.52 -5.57
CA SER A 36 7.28 -2.91 -5.59
C SER A 36 8.19 -2.09 -4.65
N LEU A 37 7.69 -0.95 -4.15
CA LEU A 37 8.39 -0.08 -3.19
C LEU A 37 8.21 -0.53 -1.74
N ILE A 38 7.30 -1.47 -1.47
CA ILE A 38 7.25 -2.19 -0.17
C ILE A 38 8.53 -3.00 0.07
N SER A 39 9.24 -3.36 -1.00
CA SER A 39 10.55 -4.01 -0.96
C SER A 39 11.73 -3.05 -1.16
N ASP A 40 11.52 -1.73 -1.06
CA ASP A 40 12.64 -0.78 -1.21
C ASP A 40 13.66 -0.94 -0.10
N ARG A 41 14.93 -0.66 -0.41
CA ARG A 41 16.02 -0.69 0.57
C ARG A 41 15.86 0.41 1.63
N ASN A 42 15.28 1.54 1.25
CA ASN A 42 15.03 2.66 2.15
C ASN A 42 13.73 2.46 2.94
N GLU A 43 13.82 2.53 4.27
CA GLU A 43 12.69 2.34 5.17
C GLU A 43 11.58 3.38 5.01
N TYR A 44 11.94 4.66 4.85
CA TYR A 44 10.96 5.73 4.61
C TYR A 44 10.16 5.47 3.33
N VAL A 45 10.83 5.00 2.27
CA VAL A 45 10.15 4.62 1.02
C VAL A 45 9.16 3.48 1.26
N ARG A 46 9.56 2.43 2.02
CA ARG A 46 8.64 1.32 2.36
C ARG A 46 7.43 1.81 3.14
N LEU A 47 7.65 2.58 4.21
CA LEU A 47 6.58 3.09 5.07
C LEU A 47 5.59 3.96 4.31
N ARG A 48 6.12 4.87 3.47
CA ARG A 48 5.29 5.77 2.66
C ARG A 48 4.53 5.02 1.57
N ALA A 49 5.15 4.04 0.93
CA ALA A 49 4.46 3.16 -0.01
C ALA A 49 3.31 2.41 0.69
N SER A 50 3.55 1.87 1.89
CA SER A 50 2.53 1.20 2.69
C SER A 50 1.32 2.10 2.99
N TYR A 51 1.58 3.34 3.43
CA TYR A 51 0.53 4.33 3.71
C TYR A 51 -0.31 4.66 2.47
N ILE A 52 0.34 4.86 1.32
CA ILE A 52 -0.34 5.20 0.07
C ILE A 52 -1.19 4.03 -0.41
N ILE A 53 -0.69 2.78 -0.34
CA ILE A 53 -1.49 1.59 -0.71
C ILE A 53 -2.76 1.52 0.14
N ALA A 54 -2.65 1.65 1.46
CA ALA A 54 -3.81 1.60 2.35
C ALA A 54 -4.82 2.72 2.03
N SER A 55 -4.33 3.93 1.72
CA SER A 55 -5.17 5.07 1.37
C SER A 55 -5.86 4.92 0.02
N ILE A 56 -5.17 4.34 -0.97
CA ILE A 56 -5.76 4.00 -2.27
C ILE A 56 -6.87 2.96 -2.10
N VAL A 57 -6.64 1.88 -1.34
CA VAL A 57 -7.68 0.86 -1.12
C VAL A 57 -8.87 1.42 -0.35
N ARG A 58 -8.67 2.36 0.58
CA ARG A 58 -9.78 3.05 1.24
C ARG A 58 -10.66 3.84 0.25
N LYS A 59 -10.05 4.44 -0.79
CA LYS A 59 -10.76 5.17 -1.84
C LYS A 59 -11.37 4.24 -2.91
N ILE A 60 -10.71 3.12 -3.18
CA ILE A 60 -11.08 2.15 -4.24
C ILE A 60 -10.94 0.72 -3.64
N PRO A 61 -11.93 0.25 -2.88
CA PRO A 61 -11.86 -1.02 -2.15
C PRO A 61 -11.55 -2.24 -3.03
N GLU A 62 -11.95 -2.23 -4.31
CA GLU A 62 -11.74 -3.31 -5.27
C GLU A 62 -10.25 -3.62 -5.50
N LEU A 63 -9.37 -2.64 -5.28
CA LEU A 63 -7.92 -2.81 -5.42
C LEU A 63 -7.32 -3.70 -4.33
N ILE A 64 -8.09 -4.07 -3.31
CA ILE A 64 -7.67 -5.11 -2.36
C ILE A 64 -7.28 -6.41 -3.06
N ASN A 65 -8.00 -6.78 -4.12
CA ASN A 65 -7.73 -7.98 -4.92
C ASN A 65 -6.41 -7.90 -5.69
N VAL A 66 -5.92 -6.68 -5.95
CA VAL A 66 -4.64 -6.43 -6.61
C VAL A 66 -3.47 -6.50 -5.62
N PHE A 67 -3.63 -5.89 -4.44
CA PHE A 67 -2.55 -5.75 -3.46
C PHE A 67 -2.42 -6.96 -2.53
N TYR A 68 -3.53 -7.48 -2.01
CA TYR A 68 -3.53 -8.45 -0.91
C TYR A 68 -2.75 -9.74 -1.21
N PRO A 69 -2.94 -10.42 -2.37
CA PRO A 69 -2.21 -11.67 -2.64
C PRO A 69 -0.70 -11.49 -2.73
N LYS A 70 -0.25 -10.30 -3.17
CA LYS A 70 1.17 -10.00 -3.30
C LYS A 70 1.78 -9.59 -1.96
N LEU A 71 1.04 -8.85 -1.13
CA LEU A 71 1.45 -8.52 0.24
C LEU A 71 1.61 -9.77 1.11
N LEU A 72 0.73 -10.77 0.98
CA LEU A 72 0.85 -12.05 1.68
C LEU A 72 2.17 -12.76 1.37
N LYS A 73 2.63 -12.72 0.11
CA LYS A 73 3.93 -13.30 -0.27
C LYS A 73 5.10 -12.58 0.42
N LEU A 74 5.00 -11.27 0.59
CA LEU A 74 6.05 -10.45 1.22
C LEU A 74 6.19 -10.70 2.72
N LEU A 75 5.18 -11.30 3.39
CA LEU A 75 5.29 -11.73 4.78
C LEU A 75 6.33 -12.86 4.98
N ASN A 76 6.67 -13.60 3.92
CA ASN A 76 7.70 -14.64 3.96
C ASN A 76 9.09 -14.12 3.53
N SER A 77 9.25 -12.81 3.35
CA SER A 77 10.54 -12.21 3.03
C SER A 77 11.56 -12.47 4.15
N GLU A 78 12.81 -12.78 3.81
CA GLU A 78 13.91 -12.89 4.78
C GLU A 78 14.22 -11.53 5.44
N ASN A 79 14.01 -10.43 4.70
CA ASN A 79 14.19 -9.07 5.22
C ASN A 79 13.01 -8.68 6.12
N GLU A 80 13.29 -8.44 7.39
CA GLU A 80 12.32 -8.02 8.40
C GLU A 80 11.58 -6.73 8.04
N GLY A 81 12.29 -5.72 7.54
CA GLY A 81 11.69 -4.44 7.17
C GLY A 81 10.66 -4.57 6.04
N ILE A 82 10.81 -5.55 5.15
CA ILE A 82 9.80 -5.89 4.13
C ILE A 82 8.60 -6.58 4.77
N ARG A 83 8.83 -7.54 5.68
CA ARG A 83 7.74 -8.23 6.40
C ARG A 83 6.89 -7.24 7.19
N VAL A 84 7.54 -6.33 7.94
CA VAL A 84 6.87 -5.29 8.73
C VAL A 84 6.04 -4.37 7.84
N ALA A 85 6.62 -3.88 6.74
CA ALA A 85 5.90 -2.99 5.81
C ALA A 85 4.68 -3.68 5.19
N ALA A 86 4.80 -4.96 4.80
CA ALA A 86 3.69 -5.74 4.24
C ALA A 86 2.60 -6.04 5.29
N GLY A 87 3.01 -6.42 6.51
CA GLY A 87 2.12 -6.70 7.63
C GLY A 87 1.28 -5.48 8.01
N PHE A 88 1.92 -4.31 8.10
CA PHE A 88 1.24 -3.05 8.35
C PHE A 88 0.16 -2.75 7.31
N VAL A 89 0.45 -2.94 6.01
CA VAL A 89 -0.58 -2.73 4.98
C VAL A 89 -1.72 -3.72 5.17
N ILE A 90 -1.43 -5.01 5.35
CA ILE A 90 -2.45 -6.05 5.53
C ILE A 90 -3.39 -5.75 6.70
N GLU A 91 -2.85 -5.30 7.84
CA GLU A 91 -3.64 -4.89 9.00
C GLU A 91 -4.60 -3.75 8.62
N LYS A 92 -4.10 -2.71 7.93
CA LYS A 92 -4.92 -1.60 7.46
C LYS A 92 -5.98 -2.02 6.44
N LEU A 93 -5.68 -2.97 5.55
CA LEU A 93 -6.66 -3.49 4.62
C LEU A 93 -7.78 -4.27 5.34
N LYS A 94 -7.45 -5.03 6.39
CA LYS A 94 -8.46 -5.70 7.23
C LYS A 94 -9.35 -4.71 7.96
N GLU A 95 -8.79 -3.63 8.52
CA GLU A 95 -9.57 -2.55 9.12
C GLU A 95 -10.57 -1.97 8.10
N ILE A 96 -10.14 -1.71 6.86
CA ILE A 96 -11.00 -1.17 5.79
C ILE A 96 -12.13 -2.16 5.45
N ILE A 97 -11.85 -3.46 5.33
CA ILE A 97 -12.89 -4.47 5.10
C ILE A 97 -13.89 -4.50 6.25
N ASN A 98 -13.41 -4.56 7.49
CA ASN A 98 -14.26 -4.67 8.67
C ASN A 98 -15.13 -3.43 8.89
N GLN A 99 -14.67 -2.25 8.46
CA GLN A 99 -15.46 -1.01 8.47
C GLN A 99 -16.53 -0.97 7.37
N ASN A 100 -16.39 -1.78 6.32
CA ASN A 100 -17.32 -1.88 5.20
C ASN A 100 -18.35 -3.01 5.34
N ILE A 101 -18.24 -3.86 6.37
CA ILE A 101 -19.25 -4.88 6.72
C ILE A 101 -20.06 -4.35 7.91
N PRO A 102 -21.39 -4.11 7.77
CA PRO A 102 -22.23 -3.81 8.91
C PRO A 102 -22.13 -4.92 9.96
N SER A 103 -22.00 -4.55 11.23
CA SER A 103 -21.76 -5.43 12.39
C SER A 103 -22.74 -6.61 12.59
N GLU A 104 -23.79 -6.72 11.77
CA GLU A 104 -24.80 -7.79 11.83
C GLU A 104 -24.36 -9.10 11.17
N GLU A 105 -23.38 -9.09 10.25
CA GLU A 105 -22.94 -10.30 9.54
C GLU A 105 -21.80 -11.06 10.26
N MET A 106 -21.20 -10.48 11.30
CA MET A 106 -20.12 -11.12 12.06
C MET A 106 -20.58 -12.11 13.15
N ASN A 107 -21.90 -12.25 13.37
CA ASN A 107 -22.49 -13.13 14.40
C ASN A 107 -23.36 -14.27 13.82
N LYS A 108 -23.16 -14.65 12.55
CA LYS A 108 -23.86 -15.77 11.90
C LYS A 108 -22.92 -16.91 11.49
#